data_AF-G0NH41-F1
#
_entry.id   AF-G0NH41-F1
#
_cell.length_a   1.000
_cell.length_b   1.000
_cell.length_c   1.000
_cell.angle_alpha   90.00
_cell.angle_beta   90.00
_cell.angle_gamma   90.00
#
_symmetry.space_group_name_H-M   'P 1'
#
loop_
_entity.id
_entity.type
_entity.pdbx_description
1 polymer ?
#
loop_
_entity_poly.entity_id
_entity_poly.type
_entity_poly.pdbx_seq_one_letter_code
_entity_poly.pdbx_strand_id
1 'polypeptide(L)'
;MDTSFVVLLCLVAYPVLSADVDCFAARDSGNTCSENSSSRMFYYLPRLGTCQPFMYQGCGGNSNRFSTAQECRAACTNAQAQRDSESTDETVQMKSACSATYDTDHLTPVRCSPAANTCPNGHNCVQSFCCPTANYLCNLTYDSGKFAVGREKSDKYFWVPKYTTCMRFSFYGTLGNANNFPNYNACMATCGNQTRPAN
;
A
#
# COMPACT_ATOMS: atom_id res chain seq x y z
N MET A 1 -42.49 -53.65 -22.03
CA MET A 1 -42.65 -53.63 -20.56
C MET A 1 -41.53 -54.51 -20.02
N ASP A 2 -40.41 -54.04 -19.48
CA ASP A 2 -40.06 -52.73 -18.97
C ASP A 2 -38.54 -52.46 -19.02
N THR A 3 -38.27 -51.17 -18.98
CA THR A 3 -37.04 -50.38 -18.88
C THR A 3 -35.99 -50.84 -17.86
N SER A 4 -34.70 -50.69 -18.19
CA SER A 4 -33.81 -49.75 -17.47
C SER A 4 -32.40 -49.68 -18.08
N PHE A 5 -32.11 -48.51 -18.65
CA PHE A 5 -30.79 -48.00 -18.96
C PHE A 5 -30.08 -47.62 -17.65
N VAL A 6 -28.86 -48.13 -17.43
CA VAL A 6 -27.89 -47.50 -16.53
C VAL A 6 -26.60 -47.33 -17.31
N VAL A 7 -26.54 -46.29 -18.13
CA VAL A 7 -25.27 -45.77 -18.64
C VAL A 7 -24.81 -44.72 -17.64
N LEU A 8 -23.76 -45.08 -16.91
CA LEU A 8 -23.06 -44.27 -15.93
C LEU A 8 -22.53 -42.99 -16.62
N LEU A 9 -23.26 -41.88 -16.50
CA LEU A 9 -22.78 -40.56 -16.91
C LEU A 9 -21.73 -40.10 -15.89
N CYS A 10 -20.47 -40.06 -16.31
CA CYS A 10 -19.40 -39.36 -15.62
C CYS A 10 -19.80 -37.90 -15.42
N LEU A 11 -20.21 -37.55 -14.20
CA LEU A 11 -20.25 -36.16 -13.73
C LEU A 11 -18.80 -35.71 -13.53
N VAL A 12 -18.12 -35.38 -14.63
CA VAL A 12 -16.94 -34.54 -14.58
C VAL A 12 -17.39 -33.19 -14.02
N ALA A 13 -17.14 -32.98 -12.72
CA ALA A 13 -17.20 -31.69 -12.10
C ALA A 13 -16.08 -30.84 -12.73
N TYR A 14 -16.39 -30.17 -13.84
CA TYR A 14 -15.55 -29.09 -14.32
C TYR A 14 -15.51 -28.03 -13.22
N PRO A 15 -14.33 -27.62 -12.73
CA PRO A 15 -14.27 -26.51 -11.80
C PRO A 15 -14.88 -25.30 -12.52
N VAL A 16 -15.94 -24.75 -11.94
CA VAL A 16 -16.53 -23.50 -12.39
C VAL A 16 -15.39 -22.47 -12.37
N LEU A 17 -15.11 -21.86 -13.52
CA LEU A 17 -14.13 -20.80 -13.65
C LEU A 17 -14.60 -19.62 -12.79
N SER A 18 -14.21 -19.60 -11.52
CA SER A 18 -14.46 -18.46 -10.63
C SER A 18 -13.70 -17.29 -11.21
N ALA A 19 -14.42 -16.23 -11.60
CA ALA A 19 -13.80 -14.97 -11.99
C ALA A 19 -12.85 -14.53 -10.87
N ASP A 20 -11.58 -14.34 -11.21
CA ASP A 20 -10.58 -13.90 -10.25
C ASP A 20 -10.97 -12.50 -9.75
N VAL A 21 -11.00 -12.34 -8.44
CA VAL A 21 -11.45 -11.10 -7.80
C VAL A 21 -10.25 -10.17 -7.74
N ASP A 22 -10.22 -9.15 -8.59
CA ASP A 22 -9.19 -8.11 -8.53
C ASP A 22 -9.56 -7.09 -7.44
N CYS A 23 -9.14 -7.36 -6.21
CA CYS A 23 -9.32 -6.48 -5.06
C CYS A 23 -8.73 -5.08 -5.24
N PHE A 24 -7.87 -4.87 -6.24
CA PHE A 24 -7.20 -3.59 -6.48
C PHE A 24 -7.82 -2.77 -7.61
N ALA A 25 -8.78 -3.35 -8.33
CA ALA A 25 -9.58 -2.61 -9.29
C ALA A 25 -10.30 -1.44 -8.60
N ALA A 26 -10.36 -0.29 -9.27
CA ALA A 26 -11.12 0.85 -8.77
C ALA A 26 -12.60 0.48 -8.63
N ARG A 27 -13.32 1.13 -7.70
CA ARG A 27 -14.78 1.01 -7.65
C ARG A 27 -15.38 1.41 -8.99
N ASP A 28 -16.13 0.50 -9.59
CA ASP A 28 -16.88 0.77 -10.81
C ASP A 28 -18.39 0.69 -10.54
N SER A 29 -19.08 1.81 -10.74
CA SER A 29 -20.52 1.92 -10.52
C SER A 29 -21.32 1.23 -11.63
N GLY A 30 -20.67 0.88 -12.75
CA GLY A 30 -21.34 0.36 -13.92
C GLY A 30 -22.33 1.35 -14.52
N ASN A 31 -23.26 0.83 -15.31
CA ASN A 31 -24.30 1.60 -15.99
C ASN A 31 -25.69 1.06 -15.65
N THR A 32 -26.70 1.90 -15.80
CA THR A 32 -28.11 1.51 -15.64
C THR A 32 -28.55 0.67 -16.83
N CYS A 33 -29.07 -0.53 -16.56
CA CYS A 33 -29.61 -1.41 -17.60
C CYS A 33 -31.09 -1.76 -17.42
N SER A 34 -31.67 -1.44 -16.26
CA SER A 34 -33.10 -1.52 -16.01
C SER A 34 -33.50 -0.38 -15.08
N GLU A 35 -34.75 0.07 -15.18
CA GLU A 35 -35.29 0.93 -14.14
C GLU A 35 -35.24 0.19 -12.79
N ASN A 36 -34.85 0.91 -11.73
CA ASN A 36 -34.71 0.41 -10.36
C ASN A 36 -33.62 -0.68 -10.14
N SER A 37 -32.61 -0.80 -11.01
CA SER A 37 -31.50 -1.75 -10.80
C SER A 37 -30.38 -1.24 -9.88
N SER A 38 -30.49 -0.01 -9.36
CA SER A 38 -29.49 0.56 -8.47
C SER A 38 -29.51 -0.13 -7.10
N SER A 39 -28.36 -0.61 -6.64
CA SER A 39 -28.25 -1.31 -5.35
C SER A 39 -27.00 -0.91 -4.60
N ARG A 40 -27.08 -0.95 -3.26
CA ARG A 40 -25.91 -0.76 -2.40
C ARG A 40 -25.06 -2.03 -2.42
N MET A 41 -23.81 -1.88 -2.82
CA MET A 41 -22.78 -2.92 -2.86
C MET A 41 -21.58 -2.48 -2.03
N PHE A 42 -20.58 -3.35 -1.90
CA PHE A 42 -19.31 -3.07 -1.22
C PHE A 42 -18.14 -3.30 -2.17
N TYR A 43 -17.08 -2.50 -2.04
CA TYR A 43 -15.83 -2.71 -2.75
C TYR A 43 -14.66 -2.59 -1.77
N TYR A 44 -13.55 -3.27 -2.04
CA TYR A 44 -12.33 -3.13 -1.25
C TYR A 44 -11.58 -1.87 -1.69
N LEU A 45 -11.21 -1.02 -0.73
CA LEU A 45 -10.41 0.18 -0.96
C LEU A 45 -8.99 -0.06 -0.44
N PRO A 46 -8.01 -0.38 -1.32
CA PRO A 46 -6.67 -0.79 -0.90
C PRO A 46 -5.92 0.25 -0.08
N ARG A 47 -6.16 1.55 -0.35
CA ARG A 47 -5.50 2.65 0.38
C ARG A 47 -5.84 2.67 1.87
N LEU A 48 -7.04 2.22 2.22
CA LEU A 48 -7.49 2.15 3.61
C LEU A 48 -7.46 0.72 4.17
N GLY A 49 -7.23 -0.28 3.32
CA GLY A 49 -7.35 -1.69 3.70
C GLY A 49 -8.76 -2.09 4.16
N THR A 50 -9.80 -1.36 3.72
CA THR A 50 -11.18 -1.56 4.21
C THR A 50 -12.20 -1.71 3.09
N CYS A 51 -13.29 -2.41 3.37
CA CYS A 51 -14.44 -2.54 2.48
C CYS A 51 -15.41 -1.38 2.69
N GLN A 52 -15.68 -0.63 1.64
CA GLN A 52 -16.53 0.57 1.68
C GLN A 52 -17.80 0.34 0.84
N PRO A 53 -18.96 0.84 1.30
CA PRO A 53 -20.19 0.75 0.53
C PRO A 53 -20.17 1.69 -0.69
N PHE A 54 -20.86 1.32 -1.75
CA PHE A 54 -21.14 2.18 -2.91
C PHE A 54 -22.44 1.82 -3.61
N MET A 55 -22.90 2.68 -4.53
CA MET A 55 -24.07 2.39 -5.37
C MET A 55 -23.63 1.82 -6.73
N TYR A 56 -24.10 0.61 -7.03
CA TYR A 56 -23.93 -0.03 -8.32
C TYR A 56 -25.21 0.13 -9.14
N GLN A 57 -25.08 0.48 -10.42
CA GLN A 57 -26.21 0.86 -11.27
C GLN A 57 -26.93 -0.33 -11.93
N GLY A 58 -26.42 -1.55 -11.78
CA GLY A 58 -27.10 -2.78 -12.19
C GLY A 58 -26.38 -3.57 -13.28
N CYS A 59 -25.64 -2.93 -14.18
CA CYS A 59 -24.88 -3.63 -15.23
C CYS A 59 -23.43 -3.17 -15.38
N GLY A 60 -22.59 -4.08 -15.88
CA GLY A 60 -21.16 -3.85 -16.06
C GLY A 60 -20.38 -3.87 -14.75
N GLY A 61 -19.44 -2.93 -14.61
CA GLY A 61 -18.54 -2.88 -13.47
C GLY A 61 -17.41 -3.91 -13.56
N ASN A 62 -16.75 -4.14 -12.43
CA ASN A 62 -15.67 -5.12 -12.29
C ASN A 62 -15.90 -6.07 -11.10
N SER A 63 -14.95 -6.98 -10.86
CA SER A 63 -15.04 -8.02 -9.82
C SER A 63 -14.80 -7.52 -8.40
N ASN A 64 -14.33 -6.28 -8.19
CA ASN A 64 -14.23 -5.64 -6.88
C ASN A 64 -15.60 -5.11 -6.40
N ARG A 65 -16.59 -6.01 -6.34
CA ARG A 65 -17.97 -5.70 -5.99
C ARG A 65 -18.62 -6.87 -5.28
N PHE A 66 -19.10 -6.63 -4.06
CA PHE A 66 -19.64 -7.63 -3.16
C PHE A 66 -20.99 -7.20 -2.60
N SER A 67 -21.87 -8.16 -2.31
CA SER A 67 -23.20 -7.88 -1.77
C SER A 67 -23.12 -7.46 -0.31
N THR A 68 -22.11 -7.94 0.42
CA THR A 68 -21.92 -7.64 1.83
C THR A 68 -20.49 -7.20 2.16
N ALA A 69 -20.34 -6.42 3.24
CA ALA A 69 -19.02 -6.07 3.77
C ALA A 69 -18.22 -7.30 4.26
N GLN A 70 -18.91 -8.39 4.62
CA GLN A 70 -18.26 -9.63 5.05
C GLN A 70 -17.67 -10.40 3.88
N GLU A 71 -18.40 -10.53 2.77
CA GLU A 71 -17.88 -11.12 1.52
C GLU A 71 -16.65 -10.36 1.01
N CYS A 72 -16.74 -9.04 0.97
CA CYS A 72 -15.62 -8.19 0.56
C CYS A 72 -14.38 -8.41 1.43
N ARG A 73 -14.56 -8.50 2.77
CA ARG A 73 -13.45 -8.80 3.68
C ARG A 73 -12.90 -10.20 3.45
N ALA A 74 -13.77 -11.20 3.36
CA ALA A 74 -13.34 -12.57 3.13
C ALA A 74 -12.51 -12.71 1.85
N ALA A 75 -12.88 -11.99 0.79
CA ALA A 75 -12.16 -12.00 -0.48
C ALA A 75 -10.83 -11.20 -0.43
N CYS A 76 -10.83 -10.01 0.17
CA CYS A 76 -9.74 -9.04 -0.05
C CYS A 76 -8.85 -8.72 1.15
N THR A 77 -9.18 -9.19 2.37
CA THR A 77 -8.38 -8.82 3.56
C THR A 77 -6.94 -9.37 3.49
N ASN A 78 -6.71 -10.46 2.75
CA ASN A 78 -5.37 -11.03 2.52
C ASN A 78 -4.74 -10.59 1.18
N ALA A 79 -5.46 -9.83 0.34
CA ALA A 79 -4.98 -9.45 -0.99
C ALA A 79 -3.73 -8.56 -0.94
N GLN A 80 -3.57 -7.73 0.10
CA GLN A 80 -2.35 -6.94 0.31
C GLN A 80 -1.13 -7.85 0.51
N ALA A 81 -1.22 -8.86 1.38
CA ALA A 81 -0.17 -9.84 1.59
C ALA A 81 0.14 -10.68 0.34
N GLN A 82 -0.86 -10.91 -0.53
CA GLN A 82 -0.66 -11.65 -1.78
C GLN A 82 0.01 -10.81 -2.88
N ARG A 83 -0.19 -9.48 -2.94
CA ARG A 83 0.65 -8.61 -3.80
C ARG A 83 2.06 -8.41 -3.26
N ASP A 84 2.25 -8.51 -1.95
CA ASP A 84 3.59 -8.42 -1.34
C ASP A 84 4.42 -9.70 -1.60
N SER A 85 3.80 -10.81 -2.00
CA SER A 85 4.48 -12.06 -2.36
C SER A 85 4.97 -12.12 -3.82
N GLU A 86 4.54 -11.19 -4.68
CA GLU A 86 4.86 -11.20 -6.12
C GLU A 86 4.99 -9.79 -6.70
N SER A 87 5.64 -8.88 -5.96
CA SER A 87 6.06 -7.58 -6.48
C SER A 87 7.57 -7.53 -6.58
N THR A 88 8.09 -7.33 -7.80
CA THR A 88 9.50 -7.03 -8.07
C THR A 88 9.87 -5.58 -7.75
N ASP A 89 8.92 -4.76 -7.29
CA ASP A 89 9.16 -3.37 -6.96
C ASP A 89 9.98 -3.26 -5.66
N GLU A 90 11.26 -2.95 -5.82
CA GLU A 90 12.21 -2.78 -4.71
C GLU A 90 11.78 -1.69 -3.72
N THR A 91 10.99 -0.70 -4.13
CA THR A 91 10.49 0.34 -3.21
C THR A 91 9.50 -0.21 -2.20
N VAL A 92 8.63 -1.14 -2.64
CA VAL A 92 7.66 -1.83 -1.78
C VAL A 92 8.39 -2.76 -0.80
N GLN A 93 9.38 -3.50 -1.30
CA GLN A 93 10.19 -4.40 -0.47
C GLN A 93 11.05 -3.65 0.56
N MET A 94 11.61 -2.49 0.18
CA MET A 94 12.35 -1.66 1.14
C MET A 94 11.43 -1.08 2.22
N LYS A 95 10.20 -0.68 1.86
CA LYS A 95 9.22 -0.13 2.80
C LYS A 95 8.85 -1.14 3.90
N SER A 96 8.64 -2.40 3.52
CA SER A 96 8.37 -3.48 4.47
C SER A 96 9.60 -3.80 5.33
N ALA A 97 10.79 -3.83 4.72
CA ALA A 97 12.06 -4.06 5.43
C ALA A 97 12.36 -2.99 6.48
N CYS A 98 12.22 -1.71 6.12
CA CYS A 98 12.65 -0.59 6.96
C CYS A 98 11.65 -0.18 8.05
N SER A 99 10.58 -0.96 8.29
CA SER A 99 9.53 -0.64 9.27
C SER A 99 9.10 0.84 9.18
N ALA A 100 8.70 1.25 7.97
CA ALA A 100 8.63 2.64 7.51
C ALA A 100 7.71 3.56 8.34
N THR A 101 8.24 4.11 9.43
CA THR A 101 7.66 5.25 10.16
C THR A 101 7.85 6.57 9.41
N TYR A 102 8.78 6.59 8.45
CA TYR A 102 9.04 7.68 7.50
C TYR A 102 8.63 7.24 6.10
N ASP A 103 8.36 8.20 5.21
CA ASP A 103 8.02 7.90 3.82
C ASP A 103 9.26 7.31 3.11
N THR A 104 9.06 6.25 2.33
CA THR A 104 10.13 5.61 1.54
C THR A 104 9.78 5.55 0.06
N ASP A 105 8.56 5.93 -0.33
CA ASP A 105 8.06 5.77 -1.70
C ASP A 105 8.81 6.70 -2.68
N HIS A 106 9.48 7.72 -2.15
CA HIS A 106 10.29 8.69 -2.88
C HIS A 106 11.80 8.44 -2.81
N LEU A 107 12.24 7.45 -2.01
CA LEU A 107 13.64 7.11 -1.82
C LEU A 107 14.08 6.05 -2.82
N THR A 108 15.31 6.17 -3.32
CA THR A 108 15.92 5.12 -4.13
C THR A 108 16.33 3.96 -3.23
N PRO A 109 15.85 2.72 -3.50
CA PRO A 109 16.26 1.57 -2.73
C PRO A 109 17.76 1.31 -2.84
N VAL A 110 18.38 1.00 -1.71
CA VAL A 110 19.80 0.61 -1.66
C VAL A 110 19.88 -0.77 -1.04
N ARG A 111 20.49 -1.71 -1.75
CA ARG A 111 20.74 -3.08 -1.27
C ARG A 111 21.98 -3.11 -0.37
N CYS A 112 21.99 -4.00 0.61
CA CYS A 112 23.19 -4.25 1.40
C CYS A 112 24.31 -4.84 0.54
N SER A 113 25.56 -4.57 0.91
CA SER A 113 26.72 -5.18 0.24
C SER A 113 26.73 -6.71 0.46
N PRO A 114 26.86 -7.53 -0.61
CA PRO A 114 26.83 -8.99 -0.50
C PRO A 114 27.95 -9.59 0.35
N ALA A 115 29.10 -8.90 0.42
CA ALA A 115 30.30 -9.43 1.05
C ALA A 115 30.34 -9.23 2.58
N ALA A 116 29.57 -8.26 3.11
CA ALA A 116 29.71 -7.85 4.51
C ALA A 116 28.41 -7.35 5.17
N ASN A 117 27.26 -7.40 4.49
CA ASN A 117 26.01 -6.80 4.97
C ASN A 117 26.16 -5.33 5.40
N THR A 118 27.06 -4.60 4.72
CA THR A 118 27.35 -3.21 5.01
C THR A 118 26.48 -2.28 4.18
N CYS A 119 26.26 -1.08 4.71
CA CYS A 119 25.47 -0.02 4.12
C CYS A 119 26.24 1.30 4.15
N PRO A 120 25.84 2.31 3.36
CA PRO A 120 26.38 3.66 3.48
C PRO A 120 26.26 4.21 4.90
N ASN A 121 27.13 5.16 5.25
CA ASN A 121 27.11 5.78 6.57
C ASN A 121 25.70 6.28 6.93
N GLY A 122 25.30 6.04 8.18
CA GLY A 122 23.98 6.41 8.67
C GLY A 122 22.85 5.43 8.32
N HIS A 123 23.15 4.28 7.72
CA HIS A 123 22.18 3.24 7.38
C HIS A 123 22.55 1.89 8.01
N ASN A 124 21.53 1.09 8.33
CA ASN A 124 21.67 -0.29 8.80
C ASN A 124 21.13 -1.26 7.75
N CYS A 125 21.75 -2.42 7.62
CA CYS A 125 21.24 -3.48 6.76
C CYS A 125 20.07 -4.21 7.46
N VAL A 126 18.89 -4.17 6.85
CA VAL A 126 17.67 -4.85 7.33
C VAL A 126 17.02 -5.54 6.14
N GLN A 127 16.81 -6.86 6.24
CA GLN A 127 16.19 -7.67 5.18
C GLN A 127 16.76 -7.37 3.76
N SER A 128 18.09 -7.28 3.66
CA SER A 128 18.85 -6.98 2.43
C SER A 128 18.71 -5.55 1.87
N PHE A 129 18.07 -4.63 2.59
CA PHE A 129 17.99 -3.20 2.27
C PHE A 129 18.72 -2.34 3.29
N CYS A 130 19.28 -1.22 2.84
CA CYS A 130 19.92 -0.23 3.68
C CYS A 130 18.90 0.78 4.17
N CYS A 131 18.50 0.64 5.42
CA CYS A 131 17.50 1.49 6.06
C CYS A 131 18.19 2.64 6.81
N PRO A 132 17.78 3.90 6.58
CA PRO A 132 18.25 5.05 7.36
C PRO A 132 18.10 4.84 8.87
N THR A 133 19.14 5.17 9.62
CA THR A 133 19.06 5.24 11.09
C THR A 133 18.38 6.53 11.51
N ALA A 134 17.70 6.52 12.67
CA ALA A 134 17.07 7.72 13.21
C ALA A 134 18.09 8.86 13.41
N ASN A 135 19.30 8.56 13.90
CA ASN A 135 20.34 9.57 14.06
C ASN A 135 20.73 10.24 12.72
N TYR A 136 20.87 9.47 11.65
CA TYR A 136 21.17 10.05 10.33
C TYR A 136 19.98 10.84 9.78
N LEU A 137 18.82 10.21 9.72
CA LEU A 137 17.60 10.76 9.14
C LEU A 137 17.18 12.06 9.84
N CYS A 138 17.13 12.08 11.16
CA CYS A 138 16.68 13.23 11.94
C CYS A 138 17.68 14.41 11.88
N ASN A 139 18.90 14.21 11.38
CA ASN A 139 19.87 15.30 11.17
C ASN A 139 19.87 15.87 9.74
N LEU A 140 19.07 15.31 8.83
CA LEU A 140 18.89 15.87 7.49
C LEU A 140 18.03 17.14 7.55
N THR A 141 18.27 18.09 6.64
CA THR A 141 17.30 19.15 6.37
C THR A 141 16.10 18.57 5.62
N TYR A 142 14.93 19.23 5.67
CA TYR A 142 13.85 18.83 4.78
C TYR A 142 14.25 19.00 3.31
N ASP A 143 13.65 18.19 2.44
CA ASP A 143 13.77 18.31 0.99
C ASP A 143 12.38 18.16 0.37
N SER A 144 11.91 19.22 -0.28
CA SER A 144 10.61 19.26 -0.96
C SER A 144 10.54 18.37 -2.20
N GLY A 145 11.66 17.84 -2.68
CA GLY A 145 11.72 16.99 -3.87
C GLY A 145 11.31 17.74 -5.14
N LYS A 146 10.79 17.01 -6.12
CA LYS A 146 10.30 17.52 -7.41
C LYS A 146 8.86 17.12 -7.65
N PHE A 147 8.17 17.90 -8.48
CA PHE A 147 6.81 17.62 -8.92
C PHE A 147 6.75 16.29 -9.67
N ALA A 148 6.02 15.35 -9.09
CA ALA A 148 5.67 14.11 -9.76
C ALA A 148 4.61 14.39 -10.84
N VAL A 149 4.87 13.99 -12.09
CA VAL A 149 3.89 14.11 -13.17
C VAL A 149 2.62 13.35 -12.79
N GLY A 150 1.48 14.02 -12.80
CA GLY A 150 0.18 13.42 -12.48
C GLY A 150 -0.05 13.11 -10.99
N ARG A 151 0.76 13.63 -10.06
CA ARG A 151 0.44 13.59 -8.62
C ARG A 151 0.33 14.99 -8.04
N GLU A 152 -0.57 15.13 -7.08
CA GLU A 152 -0.68 16.35 -6.29
C GLU A 152 0.45 16.44 -5.25
N LYS A 153 0.83 17.66 -4.91
CA LYS A 153 1.72 17.90 -3.76
C LYS A 153 1.03 17.43 -2.48
N SER A 154 1.81 16.98 -1.51
CA SER A 154 1.31 16.54 -0.21
C SER A 154 1.92 17.34 0.93
N ASP A 155 1.14 17.51 2.01
CA ASP A 155 1.65 18.04 3.26
C ASP A 155 2.33 16.92 4.04
N LYS A 156 3.59 17.14 4.42
CA LYS A 156 4.44 16.20 5.15
C LYS A 156 5.08 16.88 6.34
N TYR A 157 5.70 16.11 7.22
CA TYR A 157 6.41 16.60 8.40
C TYR A 157 7.89 16.26 8.33
N PHE A 158 8.73 17.08 8.93
CA PHE A 158 10.16 16.84 9.07
C PHE A 158 10.63 17.27 10.46
N TRP A 159 11.62 16.58 10.99
CA TRP A 159 12.22 16.91 12.28
C TRP A 159 13.20 18.07 12.15
N VAL A 160 13.16 18.99 13.12
CA VAL A 160 14.08 20.12 13.21
C VAL A 160 14.87 20.04 14.52
N PRO A 161 16.14 19.57 14.49
CA PRO A 161 16.94 19.40 15.70
C PRO A 161 17.09 20.67 16.54
N LYS A 162 17.20 21.83 15.87
CA LYS A 162 17.34 23.14 16.52
C LYS A 162 16.16 23.46 17.44
N TYR A 163 14.95 23.05 17.07
CA TYR A 163 13.71 23.35 17.80
C TYR A 163 13.12 22.12 18.48
N THR A 164 13.81 20.97 18.39
CA THR A 164 13.39 19.67 18.94
C THR A 164 11.91 19.39 18.68
N THR A 165 11.45 19.63 17.45
CA THR A 165 10.05 19.49 17.07
C THR A 165 9.91 19.16 15.59
N CYS A 166 8.76 18.62 15.22
CA CYS A 166 8.39 18.35 13.84
C CYS A 166 7.63 19.53 13.24
N MET A 167 8.07 19.98 12.06
CA MET A 167 7.42 21.05 11.31
C MET A 167 6.80 20.51 10.02
N ARG A 168 5.71 21.13 9.57
CA ARG A 168 5.03 20.77 8.31
C ARG A 168 5.70 21.45 7.12
N PHE A 169 5.80 20.75 5.99
CA PHE A 169 6.26 21.27 4.71
C PHE A 169 5.48 20.67 3.54
N SER A 170 5.56 21.29 2.36
CA SER A 170 5.00 20.71 1.13
C SER A 170 6.06 19.86 0.41
N PHE A 171 5.69 18.61 0.14
CA PHE A 171 6.47 17.65 -0.63
C PHE A 171 5.83 17.42 -2.01
N TYR A 172 6.63 17.51 -3.07
CA TYR A 172 6.15 17.53 -4.45
C TYR A 172 6.02 16.14 -5.11
N GLY A 173 6.40 15.08 -4.41
CA GLY A 173 5.98 13.71 -4.74
C GLY A 173 7.04 12.80 -5.37
N THR A 174 8.22 13.32 -5.74
CA THR A 174 9.38 12.51 -6.18
C THR A 174 10.69 13.09 -5.67
N LEU A 175 11.73 12.25 -5.60
CA LEU A 175 13.02 12.59 -4.98
C LEU A 175 12.82 13.08 -3.54
N GLY A 176 13.79 13.76 -2.95
CA GLY A 176 13.74 14.18 -1.56
C GLY A 176 14.62 13.28 -0.70
N ASN A 177 14.43 13.38 0.61
CA ASN A 177 15.20 12.60 1.57
C ASN A 177 14.31 12.00 2.66
N ALA A 178 14.93 11.21 3.54
CA ALA A 178 14.21 10.41 4.52
C ALA A 178 13.63 11.22 5.69
N ASN A 179 14.03 12.49 5.90
CA ASN A 179 13.40 13.38 6.89
C ASN A 179 12.05 13.91 6.36
N ASN A 180 11.16 12.97 6.09
CA ASN A 180 9.87 13.17 5.45
C ASN A 180 8.88 12.16 6.04
N PHE A 181 7.93 12.66 6.82
CA PHE A 181 6.99 11.87 7.61
C PHE A 181 5.55 12.15 7.18
N PRO A 182 4.67 11.13 7.19
CA PRO A 182 3.28 11.29 6.78
C PRO A 182 2.46 12.15 7.75
N ASN A 183 2.85 12.23 9.02
CA ASN A 183 2.17 13.02 10.03
C ASN A 183 3.11 13.38 11.21
N TYR A 184 2.67 14.30 12.05
CA TYR A 184 3.43 14.77 13.23
C TYR A 184 3.80 13.63 14.19
N ASN A 185 2.86 12.71 14.48
CA ASN A 185 3.08 11.62 15.43
C ASN A 185 4.14 10.63 14.94
N ALA A 186 4.13 10.31 13.64
CA ALA A 186 5.16 9.48 13.02
C ALA A 186 6.55 10.12 13.16
N CYS A 187 6.65 11.43 12.87
CA CYS A 187 7.89 12.18 13.04
C CYS A 187 8.36 12.20 14.50
N MET A 188 7.48 12.46 15.46
CA MET A 188 7.82 12.47 16.89
C MET A 188 8.17 11.08 17.42
N ALA A 189 7.52 10.02 16.94
CA ALA A 189 7.85 8.66 17.32
C ALA A 189 9.26 8.27 16.86
N THR A 190 9.68 8.72 15.67
CA THR A 190 11.01 8.42 15.12
C THR A 190 12.11 9.33 15.70
N CYS A 191 11.86 10.63 15.78
CA CYS A 191 12.88 11.63 16.11
C CYS A 191 12.75 12.29 17.49
N GLY A 192 11.60 12.17 18.16
CA GLY A 192 11.30 12.91 19.39
C GLY A 192 12.22 12.60 20.57
N ASN A 193 12.87 11.43 20.56
CA ASN A 193 13.84 11.02 21.58
C ASN A 193 15.29 11.32 21.21
N GLN A 194 15.56 11.92 20.04
CA GLN A 194 16.92 12.28 19.64
C GLN A 194 17.38 13.49 20.47
N THR A 195 18.35 13.26 21.37
CA THR A 195 18.97 14.34 22.15
C THR A 195 19.75 15.27 21.22
N ARG A 196 19.60 16.59 21.40
CA ARG A 196 20.36 17.62 20.67
C ARG A 196 21.86 17.24 20.65
N PRO A 197 22.53 17.20 19.48
CA PRO A 197 23.98 17.04 19.47
C PRO A 197 24.60 18.18 20.27
N ALA A 198 25.44 17.82 21.25
CA ALA A 198 26.21 18.80 22.01
C ALA A 198 27.08 19.59 21.02
N ASN A 199 26.94 20.92 21.05
CA ASN A 199 27.79 21.84 20.27
C ASN A 199 29.25 21.69 20.67
#